data_AF-A0A9W7FGY9-F1
#
_entry.id   AF-A0A9W7FGY9-F1
#
_cell.length_a   1.000
_cell.length_b   1.000
_cell.length_c   1.000
_cell.angle_alpha   90.00
_cell.angle_beta   90.00
_cell.angle_gamma   90.00
#
_symmetry.space_group_name_H-M   'P 1'
#
loop_
_entity.id
_entity.type
_entity.pdbx_description
1 polymer ?
#
loop_
_entity_poly.entity_id
_entity_poly.type
_entity_poly.pdbx_seq_one_letter_code
_entity_poly.pdbx_strand_id
1 'polypeptide(L)'
;MAALANALSGLSLEVSTSTSGSTIDLAGTSAASAKSSLLVALAPSVVYPEIRRLTFVVSGGKGVRGKYDLSLYKECVAALKEVNYKSEMEGGDESKGGSYKSQHDTGKNLKTLVVFTKPTITEEKGNQESQVVGGALDTSTPDYKAICSSLPIFSKLVSTKAPTWSEKKTLSSVLSVGQELYDILMSEVLRGKTLTGQEQNYVDNFDSVDSKITHLKTEMQLHVKEGKLTGGEKEMLLEQVMEKIEKGDSKLLKRKELLESCKGNFKVEFRNVVLLQKICDDICVIEKIEAQAKGRLMTTKEIGKVAEKEELEEKLEEVLEKERGWWEEDLIWSSRKSTISTFKKKGKQKASKTSSSAKKSAGNKKPAAKSATSWVTPGVGKKNFGVGRGVGGAGVKKQEKPGGLFAAMMDSSDSDSD
;
A
#
# COMPACT_ATOMS: atom_id res chain seq x y z
N MET A 1 0.61 -6.40 -7.41
CA MET A 1 0.04 -5.24 -6.68
C MET A 1 -0.76 -4.31 -7.60
N ALA A 2 -0.24 -3.83 -8.74
CA ALA A 2 -0.99 -2.99 -9.70
C ALA A 2 -2.27 -3.66 -10.29
N ALA A 3 -2.27 -4.99 -10.44
CA ALA A 3 -3.44 -5.73 -10.93
C ALA A 3 -4.63 -5.76 -9.95
N LEU A 4 -4.38 -5.60 -8.63
CA LEU A 4 -5.43 -5.68 -7.61
C LEU A 4 -5.95 -4.29 -7.21
N ALA A 5 -5.10 -3.26 -7.25
CA ALA A 5 -5.55 -1.86 -7.18
C ALA A 5 -6.46 -1.49 -8.37
N ASN A 6 -6.18 -2.03 -9.57
CA ASN A 6 -7.07 -1.91 -10.72
C ASN A 6 -8.30 -2.86 -10.65
N ALA A 7 -8.25 -3.91 -9.81
CA ALA A 7 -9.41 -4.75 -9.48
C ALA A 7 -10.43 -4.01 -8.60
N LEU A 8 -9.98 -3.01 -7.84
CA LEU A 8 -10.81 -2.15 -6.99
C LEU A 8 -11.21 -0.82 -7.66
N SER A 9 -11.06 -0.69 -8.99
CA SER A 9 -11.75 0.39 -9.69
C SER A 9 -13.26 0.11 -9.68
N GLY A 10 -14.11 1.11 -9.41
CA GLY A 10 -15.57 0.91 -9.41
C GLY A 10 -16.08 0.23 -10.69
N LEU A 11 -15.40 0.49 -11.81
CA LEU A 11 -15.67 -0.10 -13.12
C LEU A 11 -15.37 -1.61 -13.19
N SER A 12 -14.28 -2.11 -12.60
CA SER A 12 -13.99 -3.55 -12.63
C SER A 12 -14.99 -4.33 -11.80
N LEU A 13 -15.40 -3.78 -10.65
CA LEU A 13 -16.47 -4.35 -9.84
C LEU A 13 -17.79 -4.36 -10.60
N GLU A 14 -18.17 -3.22 -11.20
CA GLU A 14 -19.39 -3.09 -12.00
C GLU A 14 -19.43 -4.10 -13.16
N VAL A 15 -18.30 -4.32 -13.85
CA VAL A 15 -18.20 -5.32 -14.92
C VAL A 15 -18.35 -6.75 -14.39
N SER A 16 -17.78 -7.06 -13.22
CA SER A 16 -17.86 -8.38 -12.61
C SER A 16 -19.25 -8.70 -12.04
N THR A 17 -19.94 -7.71 -11.48
CA THR A 17 -21.30 -7.85 -10.91
C THR A 17 -22.40 -7.73 -11.96
N SER A 18 -22.11 -7.18 -13.13
CA SER A 18 -23.07 -6.96 -14.20
C SER A 18 -23.70 -8.26 -14.72
N THR A 19 -25.03 -8.23 -14.88
CA THR A 19 -25.85 -9.28 -15.48
C THR A 19 -25.85 -9.19 -17.01
N SER A 20 -26.29 -10.25 -17.69
CA SER A 20 -26.36 -10.28 -19.16
C SER A 20 -27.30 -9.18 -19.68
N GLY A 21 -26.85 -8.40 -20.67
CA GLY A 21 -27.58 -7.27 -21.25
C GLY A 21 -27.29 -5.91 -20.62
N SER A 22 -26.43 -5.85 -19.59
CA SER A 22 -25.97 -4.59 -18.99
C SER A 22 -25.21 -3.71 -19.99
N THR A 23 -25.45 -2.41 -19.89
CA THR A 23 -24.74 -1.38 -20.66
C THR A 23 -23.95 -0.51 -19.69
N ILE A 24 -22.64 -0.48 -19.86
CA ILE A 24 -21.69 0.21 -19.01
C ILE A 24 -21.16 1.40 -19.80
N ASP A 25 -21.43 2.61 -19.30
CA ASP A 25 -21.00 3.85 -19.92
C ASP A 25 -19.59 4.22 -19.44
N LEU A 26 -18.65 4.37 -20.37
CA LEU A 26 -17.27 4.74 -20.06
C LEU A 26 -17.01 6.26 -20.22
N ALA A 27 -18.06 7.08 -20.28
CA ALA A 27 -17.92 8.54 -20.31
C ALA A 27 -17.13 9.06 -19.10
N GLY A 28 -16.15 9.92 -19.34
CA GLY A 28 -15.28 10.48 -18.28
C GLY A 28 -14.16 9.55 -17.80
N THR A 29 -14.12 8.29 -18.22
CA THR A 29 -13.04 7.36 -17.87
C THR A 29 -11.86 7.50 -18.82
N SER A 30 -10.64 7.55 -18.27
CA SER A 30 -9.42 7.60 -19.10
C SER A 30 -9.17 6.27 -19.81
N ALA A 31 -8.59 6.31 -21.01
CA ALA A 31 -8.33 5.10 -21.79
C ALA A 31 -7.44 4.08 -21.07
N ALA A 32 -6.45 4.55 -20.28
CA ALA A 32 -5.58 3.69 -19.50
C ALA A 32 -6.31 3.00 -18.33
N SER A 33 -7.20 3.72 -17.65
CA SER A 33 -8.00 3.16 -16.56
C SER A 33 -8.97 2.11 -17.08
N ALA A 34 -9.74 2.42 -18.13
CA ALA A 34 -10.67 1.47 -18.75
C ALA A 34 -9.99 0.18 -19.23
N LYS A 35 -8.79 0.30 -19.84
CA LYS A 35 -7.98 -0.86 -20.22
C LYS A 35 -7.65 -1.75 -19.03
N SER A 36 -7.16 -1.15 -17.95
CA SER A 36 -6.77 -1.89 -16.76
C SER A 36 -7.96 -2.57 -16.08
N SER A 37 -9.11 -1.89 -15.99
CA SER A 37 -10.33 -2.47 -15.42
C SER A 37 -10.84 -3.65 -16.26
N LEU A 38 -10.80 -3.54 -17.59
CA LEU A 38 -11.19 -4.65 -18.49
C LEU A 38 -10.24 -5.85 -18.39
N LEU A 39 -8.93 -5.61 -18.32
CA LEU A 39 -7.94 -6.69 -18.15
C LEU A 39 -8.19 -7.49 -16.88
N VAL A 40 -8.53 -6.79 -15.79
CA VAL A 40 -8.78 -7.43 -14.51
C VAL A 40 -10.14 -8.11 -14.48
N ALA A 41 -11.20 -7.42 -14.91
CA ALA A 41 -12.55 -7.94 -14.84
C ALA A 41 -12.76 -9.15 -15.77
N LEU A 42 -12.10 -9.18 -16.93
CA LEU A 42 -12.24 -10.27 -17.90
C LEU A 42 -11.09 -11.29 -17.83
N ALA A 43 -10.20 -11.18 -16.83
CA ALA A 43 -9.05 -12.06 -16.68
C ALA A 43 -9.47 -13.54 -16.67
N PRO A 44 -8.61 -14.48 -17.12
CA PRO A 44 -8.92 -15.92 -17.12
C PRO A 44 -9.22 -16.48 -15.73
N SER A 45 -8.78 -15.81 -14.67
CA SER A 45 -9.07 -16.16 -13.27
C SER A 45 -10.48 -15.79 -12.83
N VAL A 46 -11.20 -14.96 -13.59
CA VAL A 46 -12.56 -14.55 -13.27
C VAL A 46 -13.53 -15.59 -13.81
N VAL A 47 -14.37 -16.10 -12.92
CA VAL A 47 -15.31 -17.19 -13.21
C VAL A 47 -16.65 -16.58 -13.63
N TYR A 48 -17.06 -16.86 -14.86
CA TYR A 48 -18.42 -16.57 -15.33
C TYR A 48 -19.19 -17.88 -15.50
N PRO A 49 -20.30 -18.07 -14.77
CA PRO A 49 -21.07 -19.32 -14.83
C PRO A 49 -21.80 -19.49 -16.18
N GLU A 50 -22.13 -18.37 -16.84
CA GLU A 50 -22.80 -18.34 -18.13
C GLU A 50 -22.15 -17.28 -19.03
N ILE A 51 -22.37 -17.41 -20.34
CA ILE A 51 -21.99 -16.38 -21.31
C ILE A 51 -22.85 -15.15 -21.04
N ARG A 52 -22.23 -14.07 -20.57
CA ARG A 52 -22.88 -12.77 -20.38
C ARG A 52 -22.56 -11.85 -21.55
N ARG A 53 -23.59 -11.16 -22.04
CA ARG A 53 -23.44 -10.06 -22.99
C ARG A 53 -23.25 -8.75 -22.23
N LEU A 54 -22.06 -8.17 -22.32
CA LEU A 54 -21.73 -6.87 -21.71
C LEU A 54 -21.56 -5.83 -22.82
N THR A 55 -22.21 -4.68 -22.69
CA THR A 55 -22.14 -3.61 -23.70
C THR A 55 -21.40 -2.41 -23.13
N PHE A 56 -20.24 -2.07 -23.69
CA PHE A 56 -19.45 -0.91 -23.26
C PHE A 56 -19.66 0.25 -24.22
N VAL A 57 -20.04 1.43 -23.71
CA VAL A 57 -20.12 2.65 -24.54
C VAL A 57 -18.73 3.28 -24.60
N VAL A 58 -18.10 3.24 -25.77
CA VAL A 58 -16.67 3.57 -25.95
C VAL A 58 -16.45 4.85 -26.74
N SER A 59 -17.43 5.32 -27.49
CA SER A 59 -17.40 6.67 -28.10
C SER A 59 -18.77 7.12 -28.58
N GLY A 60 -18.90 8.41 -28.89
CA GLY A 60 -20.10 9.01 -29.47
C GLY A 60 -19.84 9.70 -30.80
N GLY A 61 -20.92 9.90 -31.56
CA GLY A 61 -20.95 10.73 -32.78
C GLY A 61 -20.84 12.22 -32.47
N LYS A 62 -21.09 13.07 -33.48
CA LYS A 62 -20.76 14.51 -33.45
C LYS A 62 -21.25 15.27 -32.21
N GLY A 63 -22.38 14.90 -31.61
CA GLY A 63 -22.95 15.55 -30.41
C GLY A 63 -22.43 15.04 -29.06
N VAL A 64 -21.84 13.84 -29.00
CA VAL A 64 -21.41 13.20 -27.73
C VAL A 64 -19.92 12.83 -27.74
N ARG A 65 -19.22 13.10 -28.86
CA ARG A 65 -17.79 12.77 -29.04
C ARG A 65 -16.88 13.37 -27.97
N GLY A 66 -17.23 14.53 -27.41
CA GLY A 66 -16.43 15.18 -26.37
C GLY A 66 -16.48 14.51 -24.99
N LYS A 67 -17.42 13.59 -24.75
CA LYS A 67 -17.55 12.89 -23.46
C LYS A 67 -16.60 11.70 -23.30
N TYR A 68 -16.04 11.21 -24.41
CA TYR A 68 -15.24 9.99 -24.46
C TYR A 68 -13.83 10.30 -24.97
N ASP A 69 -12.85 9.62 -24.42
CA ASP A 69 -11.48 9.67 -24.92
C ASP A 69 -11.42 9.04 -26.34
N LEU A 70 -10.76 9.71 -27.28
CA LEU A 70 -10.58 9.24 -28.66
C LEU A 70 -9.82 7.91 -28.74
N SER A 71 -9.00 7.62 -27.73
CA SER A 71 -8.14 6.46 -27.61
C SER A 71 -8.84 5.27 -26.96
N LEU A 72 -10.00 5.49 -26.34
CA LEU A 72 -10.70 4.52 -25.48
C LEU A 72 -11.01 3.21 -26.21
N TYR A 73 -11.60 3.33 -27.40
CA TYR A 73 -11.90 2.17 -28.25
C TYR A 73 -10.67 1.30 -28.53
N LYS A 74 -9.54 1.94 -28.86
CA LYS A 74 -8.31 1.25 -29.23
C LYS A 74 -7.72 0.50 -28.03
N GLU A 75 -7.71 1.12 -26.85
CA GLU A 75 -7.18 0.50 -25.63
C GLU A 75 -8.08 -0.62 -25.10
N CYS A 76 -9.41 -0.46 -25.15
CA CYS A 76 -10.34 -1.53 -24.77
C CYS A 76 -10.19 -2.76 -25.69
N VAL A 77 -10.04 -2.55 -27.00
CA VAL A 77 -9.76 -3.64 -27.96
C VAL A 77 -8.40 -4.29 -27.68
N ALA A 78 -7.39 -3.50 -27.30
CA ALA A 78 -6.08 -4.04 -26.94
C ALA A 78 -6.17 -4.93 -25.68
N ALA A 79 -6.89 -4.50 -24.65
CA ALA A 79 -7.14 -5.31 -23.44
C ALA A 79 -7.84 -6.63 -23.77
N LEU A 80 -8.91 -6.61 -24.57
CA LEU A 80 -9.63 -7.82 -24.95
C LEU A 80 -8.74 -8.82 -25.70
N LYS A 81 -7.88 -8.34 -26.59
CA LYS A 81 -6.90 -9.19 -27.30
C LYS A 81 -5.89 -9.81 -26.35
N GLU A 82 -5.43 -9.05 -25.35
CA GLU A 82 -4.49 -9.52 -24.33
C GLU A 82 -5.09 -10.65 -23.48
N VAL A 83 -6.41 -10.63 -23.23
CA VAL A 83 -7.14 -11.71 -22.54
C VAL A 83 -7.65 -12.81 -23.49
N ASN A 84 -7.11 -12.86 -24.71
CA ASN A 84 -7.43 -13.85 -25.74
C ASN A 84 -8.91 -13.86 -26.17
N TYR A 85 -9.58 -12.70 -26.21
CA TYR A 85 -10.89 -12.58 -26.85
C TYR A 85 -10.74 -12.36 -28.36
N LYS A 86 -11.64 -12.97 -29.15
CA LYS A 86 -11.61 -12.90 -30.61
C LYS A 86 -12.58 -11.85 -31.13
N SER A 87 -12.16 -11.09 -32.15
CA SER A 87 -13.02 -10.14 -32.84
C SER A 87 -13.95 -10.90 -33.79
N GLU A 88 -15.26 -10.69 -33.68
CA GLU A 88 -16.22 -11.13 -34.70
C GLU A 88 -16.70 -9.93 -35.51
N MET A 89 -16.53 -10.01 -36.83
CA MET A 89 -16.89 -8.90 -37.75
C MET A 89 -18.33 -8.96 -38.24
N GLU A 90 -18.97 -10.13 -38.28
CA GLU A 90 -20.33 -10.28 -38.83
C GLU A 90 -21.15 -11.28 -38.01
N GLY A 91 -22.41 -10.90 -37.70
CA GLY A 91 -23.43 -11.84 -37.21
C GLY A 91 -23.07 -12.69 -35.98
N GLY A 92 -22.34 -12.13 -35.00
CA GLY A 92 -21.84 -12.90 -33.88
C GLY A 92 -22.91 -13.65 -33.10
N ASP A 93 -22.65 -14.94 -32.92
CA ASP A 93 -23.53 -15.90 -32.29
C ASP A 93 -23.39 -15.75 -30.77
N GLU A 94 -24.47 -15.38 -30.08
CA GLU A 94 -24.50 -15.21 -28.61
C GLU A 94 -24.08 -16.49 -27.87
N SER A 95 -24.07 -17.61 -28.58
CA SER A 95 -23.63 -18.94 -28.12
C SER A 95 -22.11 -19.08 -28.00
N LYS A 96 -21.29 -18.16 -28.53
CA LYS A 96 -19.82 -18.25 -28.56
C LYS A 96 -19.16 -17.27 -27.56
N GLY A 97 -18.94 -17.76 -26.35
CA GLY A 97 -18.20 -17.02 -25.32
C GLY A 97 -16.74 -16.75 -25.71
N GLY A 98 -16.18 -15.66 -25.18
CA GLY A 98 -14.80 -15.21 -25.49
C GLY A 98 -14.66 -14.45 -26.80
N SER A 99 -15.74 -13.83 -27.27
CA SER A 99 -15.77 -13.01 -28.47
C SER A 99 -16.16 -11.57 -28.13
N TYR A 100 -15.82 -10.63 -29.02
CA TYR A 100 -16.30 -9.26 -28.94
C TYR A 100 -16.64 -8.71 -30.33
N LYS A 101 -17.58 -7.78 -30.36
CA LYS A 101 -18.07 -7.11 -31.56
C LYS A 101 -18.17 -5.60 -31.36
N SER A 102 -17.82 -4.86 -32.39
CA SER A 102 -18.06 -3.42 -32.45
C SER A 102 -19.43 -3.16 -33.07
N GLN A 103 -20.25 -2.35 -32.42
CA GLN A 103 -21.56 -1.96 -32.90
C GLN A 103 -21.67 -0.44 -32.94
N HIS A 104 -22.31 0.08 -33.97
CA HIS A 104 -22.65 1.49 -34.08
C HIS A 104 -24.17 1.63 -34.04
N ASP A 105 -24.68 2.22 -32.98
CA ASP A 105 -26.08 2.60 -32.86
C ASP A 105 -26.27 3.95 -33.56
N THR A 106 -26.78 3.91 -34.79
CA THR A 106 -27.07 5.09 -35.61
C THR A 106 -28.22 5.93 -35.07
N GLY A 107 -29.12 5.35 -34.27
CA GLY A 107 -30.22 6.08 -33.63
C GLY A 107 -29.75 6.94 -32.47
N LYS A 108 -28.87 6.39 -31.62
CA LYS A 108 -28.30 7.10 -30.45
C LYS A 108 -26.98 7.80 -30.74
N ASN A 109 -26.42 7.63 -31.95
CA ASN A 109 -25.07 8.10 -32.32
C ASN A 109 -24.00 7.61 -31.35
N LEU A 110 -24.06 6.35 -30.90
CA LEU A 110 -23.09 5.76 -29.98
C LEU A 110 -22.34 4.62 -30.68
N LYS A 111 -21.05 4.50 -30.39
CA LYS A 111 -20.28 3.30 -30.70
C LYS A 111 -20.11 2.50 -29.42
N THR A 112 -20.52 1.26 -29.49
CA THR A 112 -20.48 0.32 -28.38
C THR A 112 -19.59 -0.87 -28.72
N LEU A 113 -18.94 -1.40 -27.71
CA LEU A 113 -18.16 -2.62 -27.77
C LEU A 113 -18.94 -3.68 -26.99
N VAL A 114 -19.49 -4.66 -27.69
CA VAL A 114 -20.23 -5.77 -27.10
C VAL A 114 -19.25 -6.91 -26.85
N VAL A 115 -19.18 -7.40 -25.62
CA VAL A 115 -18.26 -8.45 -25.18
C VAL A 115 -19.09 -9.62 -24.65
N PHE A 116 -18.79 -10.82 -25.14
CA PHE A 116 -19.40 -12.06 -24.67
C PHE A 116 -18.40 -12.79 -23.78
N THR A 117 -18.70 -12.91 -22.47
CA THR A 117 -17.75 -13.50 -21.51
C THR A 117 -17.45 -14.97 -21.82
N LYS A 118 -16.26 -15.43 -21.44
CA LYS A 118 -15.92 -16.87 -21.53
C LYS A 118 -16.62 -17.61 -20.39
N PRO A 119 -17.46 -18.62 -20.68
CA PRO A 119 -18.03 -19.44 -19.64
C PRO A 119 -16.91 -20.34 -19.10
N THR A 120 -16.74 -20.35 -17.79
CA THR A 120 -15.84 -21.29 -17.14
C THR A 120 -16.63 -22.58 -16.95
N ILE A 121 -16.53 -23.50 -17.92
CA ILE A 121 -17.13 -24.82 -17.80
C ILE A 121 -16.34 -25.59 -16.75
N THR A 122 -16.83 -25.59 -15.52
CA THR A 122 -16.38 -26.53 -14.50
C THR A 122 -17.05 -27.86 -14.85
N GLU A 123 -16.30 -28.84 -15.34
CA GLU A 123 -16.88 -30.16 -15.64
C GLU A 123 -17.51 -30.74 -14.36
N GLU A 124 -18.84 -30.78 -14.35
CA GLU A 124 -19.65 -31.27 -13.24
C GLU A 124 -19.53 -32.79 -13.11
N LYS A 125 -19.05 -33.27 -11.95
CA LYS A 125 -19.75 -34.38 -11.28
C LYS A 125 -20.68 -33.74 -10.26
N GLY A 126 -21.97 -33.87 -10.55
CA GLY A 126 -23.05 -33.04 -10.04
C GLY A 126 -23.11 -32.84 -8.52
N ASN A 127 -23.39 -31.61 -8.14
CA ASN A 127 -24.64 -31.23 -7.48
C ASN A 127 -24.80 -29.71 -7.64
N GLN A 128 -26.02 -29.25 -7.89
CA GLN A 128 -26.33 -27.85 -8.17
C GLN A 128 -25.98 -26.93 -6.99
N GLU A 129 -25.14 -25.92 -7.23
CA GLU A 129 -25.05 -24.70 -6.42
C GLU A 129 -24.68 -23.55 -7.36
N SER A 130 -25.54 -22.52 -7.42
CA SER A 130 -25.21 -21.25 -8.06
C SER A 130 -24.04 -20.63 -7.30
N GLN A 131 -22.83 -20.84 -7.81
CA GLN A 131 -21.61 -20.27 -7.27
C GLN A 131 -21.62 -18.76 -7.53
N VAL A 132 -21.96 -17.99 -6.49
CA VAL A 132 -21.80 -16.55 -6.45
C VAL A 132 -20.30 -16.24 -6.48
N VAL A 133 -19.97 -15.07 -7.03
CA VAL A 133 -18.65 -14.52 -7.30
C VAL A 133 -17.69 -14.71 -6.11
N GLY A 134 -16.97 -15.83 -6.11
CA GLY A 134 -16.04 -16.21 -5.05
C GLY A 134 -14.67 -16.49 -5.67
N GLY A 135 -13.92 -15.44 -6.00
CA GLY A 135 -12.47 -15.58 -6.00
C GLY A 135 -12.10 -16.07 -4.60
N ALA A 136 -11.47 -17.24 -4.51
CA ALA A 136 -11.18 -17.90 -3.25
C ALA A 136 -10.68 -16.89 -2.21
N LEU A 137 -11.39 -16.75 -1.08
CA LEU A 137 -11.02 -15.80 -0.03
C LEU A 137 -9.68 -16.22 0.55
N ASP A 138 -8.61 -15.57 0.08
CA ASP A 138 -7.26 -15.88 0.51
C ASP A 138 -7.03 -15.35 1.93
N THR A 139 -7.08 -16.28 2.88
CA THR A 139 -6.84 -16.04 4.32
C THR A 139 -5.45 -15.46 4.62
N SER A 140 -4.51 -15.56 3.67
CA SER A 140 -3.16 -15.02 3.83
C SER A 140 -3.07 -13.52 3.53
N THR A 141 -4.08 -12.94 2.90
CA THR A 141 -4.08 -11.54 2.48
C THR A 141 -4.06 -10.56 3.66
N PRO A 142 -3.40 -9.39 3.50
CA PRO A 142 -3.47 -8.29 4.46
C PRO A 142 -4.89 -7.89 4.83
N ASP A 143 -5.78 -7.86 3.85
CA ASP A 143 -7.16 -7.41 4.00
C ASP A 143 -7.97 -8.39 4.84
N TYR A 144 -7.91 -9.69 4.53
CA TYR A 144 -8.56 -10.73 5.35
C TYR A 144 -8.06 -10.69 6.79
N LYS A 145 -6.74 -10.58 6.99
CA LYS A 145 -6.13 -10.48 8.32
C LYS A 145 -6.61 -9.26 9.08
N ALA A 146 -6.77 -8.12 8.42
CA ALA A 146 -7.28 -6.92 9.08
C ALA A 146 -8.75 -7.08 9.48
N ILE A 147 -9.59 -7.57 8.57
CA ILE A 147 -11.03 -7.76 8.79
C ILE A 147 -11.29 -8.78 9.91
N CYS A 148 -10.65 -9.95 9.84
CA CYS A 148 -10.90 -11.06 10.77
C CYS A 148 -10.10 -10.97 12.08
N SER A 149 -9.21 -9.97 12.23
CA SER A 149 -8.44 -9.81 13.47
C SER A 149 -9.27 -9.19 14.59
N SER A 150 -9.05 -9.63 15.83
CA SER A 150 -9.62 -8.96 17.01
C SER A 150 -9.10 -7.53 17.16
N LEU A 151 -9.89 -6.63 17.76
CA LEU A 151 -9.52 -5.23 17.98
C LEU A 151 -8.10 -5.01 18.59
N PRO A 152 -7.63 -5.78 19.60
CA PRO A 152 -6.28 -5.62 20.14
C PRO A 152 -5.17 -6.00 19.14
N ILE A 153 -5.41 -7.02 18.32
CA ILE A 153 -4.48 -7.43 17.26
C ILE A 153 -4.50 -6.38 16.15
N PHE A 154 -5.68 -5.93 15.76
CA PHE A 154 -5.90 -4.88 14.78
C PHE A 154 -5.18 -3.59 15.16
N SER A 155 -5.26 -3.13 16.41
CA SER A 155 -4.56 -1.91 16.86
C SER A 155 -3.02 -2.03 16.74
N LYS A 156 -2.46 -3.20 17.08
CA LYS A 156 -1.03 -3.49 16.87
C LYS A 156 -0.68 -3.53 15.38
N LEU A 157 -1.55 -4.11 14.56
CA LEU A 157 -1.39 -4.19 13.12
C LEU A 157 -1.40 -2.80 12.49
N VAL A 158 -2.35 -1.95 12.83
CA VAL A 158 -2.41 -0.55 12.36
C VAL A 158 -1.13 0.19 12.72
N SER A 159 -0.69 0.10 13.98
CA SER A 159 0.53 0.77 14.45
C SER A 159 1.80 0.31 13.73
N THR A 160 1.83 -0.93 13.25
CA THR A 160 3.02 -1.53 12.64
C THR A 160 2.99 -1.55 11.11
N LYS A 161 1.83 -1.71 10.49
CA LYS A 161 1.66 -1.97 9.05
C LYS A 161 0.90 -0.87 8.30
N ALA A 162 0.27 0.06 9.01
CA ALA A 162 -0.36 1.27 8.46
C ALA A 162 0.12 2.55 9.18
N PRO A 163 1.45 2.83 9.18
CA PRO A 163 1.99 4.03 9.82
C PRO A 163 1.44 5.35 9.28
N THR A 164 1.04 5.45 8.01
CA THR A 164 0.62 6.74 7.42
C THR A 164 -0.86 7.03 7.63
N TRP A 165 -1.31 8.25 7.28
CA TRP A 165 -2.72 8.61 7.29
C TRP A 165 -3.44 8.01 6.08
N SER A 166 -2.82 8.03 4.90
CA SER A 166 -3.36 7.47 3.65
C SER A 166 -3.59 5.97 3.77
N GLU A 167 -2.64 5.23 4.35
CA GLU A 167 -2.77 3.79 4.60
C GLU A 167 -3.94 3.48 5.54
N LYS A 168 -4.13 4.30 6.59
CA LYS A 168 -5.28 4.17 7.50
C LYS A 168 -6.60 4.46 6.80
N LYS A 169 -6.63 5.43 5.87
CA LYS A 169 -7.81 5.72 5.04
C LYS A 169 -8.14 4.54 4.14
N THR A 170 -7.15 4.00 3.42
CA THR A 170 -7.33 2.82 2.57
C THR A 170 -7.82 1.63 3.38
N LEU A 171 -7.23 1.38 4.56
CA LEU A 171 -7.67 0.34 5.47
C LEU A 171 -9.13 0.54 5.94
N SER A 172 -9.55 1.78 6.21
CA SER A 172 -10.94 2.07 6.55
C SER A 172 -11.89 1.69 5.41
N SER A 173 -11.52 1.94 4.15
CA SER A 173 -12.31 1.53 2.99
C SER A 173 -12.35 0.01 2.83
N VAL A 174 -11.22 -0.68 3.02
CA VAL A 174 -11.15 -2.16 3.02
C VAL A 174 -12.09 -2.76 4.07
N LEU A 175 -12.13 -2.17 5.25
CA LEU A 175 -13.03 -2.56 6.33
C LEU A 175 -14.51 -2.40 5.94
N SER A 176 -14.89 -1.28 5.33
CA SER A 176 -16.26 -1.06 4.84
C SER A 176 -16.67 -2.08 3.78
N VAL A 177 -15.80 -2.34 2.80
CA VAL A 177 -16.05 -3.37 1.77
C VAL A 177 -16.17 -4.77 2.39
N GLY A 178 -15.35 -5.07 3.41
CA GLY A 178 -15.45 -6.32 4.16
C GLY A 178 -16.78 -6.47 4.89
N GLN A 179 -17.30 -5.39 5.47
CA GLN A 179 -18.61 -5.37 6.11
C GLN A 179 -19.73 -5.64 5.08
N GLU A 180 -19.69 -5.00 3.92
CA GLU A 180 -20.67 -5.25 2.84
C GLU A 180 -20.65 -6.71 2.37
N LEU A 181 -19.45 -7.30 2.23
CA LEU A 181 -19.32 -8.72 1.88
C LEU A 181 -19.93 -9.63 2.95
N TYR A 182 -19.67 -9.34 4.23
CA TYR A 182 -20.28 -10.08 5.32
C TYR A 182 -21.81 -9.99 5.29
N ASP A 183 -22.37 -8.80 5.08
CA ASP A 183 -23.81 -8.59 5.02
C ASP A 183 -24.45 -9.35 3.85
N ILE A 184 -23.77 -9.40 2.69
CA ILE A 184 -24.18 -10.21 1.54
C ILE A 184 -24.21 -11.70 1.92
N LEU A 185 -23.12 -12.23 2.49
CA LEU A 185 -23.03 -13.65 2.86
C LEU A 185 -24.07 -14.02 3.92
N MET A 186 -24.29 -13.16 4.92
CA MET A 186 -25.34 -13.36 5.92
C MET A 186 -26.74 -13.35 5.30
N SER A 187 -26.99 -12.49 4.30
CA SER A 187 -28.26 -12.50 3.56
C SER A 187 -28.47 -13.80 2.77
N GLU A 188 -27.39 -14.40 2.26
CA GLU A 188 -27.44 -15.69 1.56
C GLU A 188 -27.75 -16.85 2.52
N VAL A 189 -27.13 -16.84 3.71
CA VAL A 189 -27.42 -17.79 4.80
C VAL A 189 -28.88 -17.68 5.22
N LEU A 190 -29.40 -16.46 5.40
CA LEU A 190 -30.81 -16.25 5.76
C LEU A 190 -31.78 -16.73 4.68
N ARG A 191 -31.36 -16.68 3.40
CA ARG A 191 -32.13 -17.24 2.27
C ARG A 191 -32.06 -18.77 2.20
N GLY A 192 -31.29 -19.41 3.07
CA GLY A 192 -31.11 -20.86 3.11
C GLY A 192 -30.16 -21.38 2.03
N LYS A 193 -29.32 -20.53 1.45
CA LYS A 193 -28.22 -20.98 0.60
C LYS A 193 -27.09 -21.53 1.46
N THR A 194 -26.51 -22.63 1.02
CA THR A 194 -25.27 -23.19 1.53
C THR A 194 -24.11 -22.29 1.13
N LEU A 195 -23.31 -21.89 2.12
CA LEU A 195 -22.06 -21.18 1.89
C LEU A 195 -20.97 -22.18 1.52
N THR A 196 -20.05 -21.76 0.67
CA THR A 196 -18.81 -22.50 0.44
C THR A 196 -17.98 -22.55 1.73
N GLY A 197 -17.08 -23.54 1.87
CA GLY A 197 -16.25 -23.67 3.07
C GLY A 197 -15.38 -22.44 3.37
N GLN A 198 -15.03 -21.65 2.35
CA GLN A 198 -14.27 -20.41 2.52
C GLN A 198 -15.14 -19.24 2.97
N GLU A 199 -16.35 -19.11 2.42
CA GLU A 199 -17.32 -18.11 2.86
C GLU A 199 -17.78 -18.39 4.29
N GLN A 200 -18.02 -19.66 4.62
CA GLN A 200 -18.32 -20.06 6.01
C GLN A 200 -17.17 -19.67 6.94
N ASN A 201 -15.92 -19.98 6.56
CA ASN A 201 -14.75 -19.58 7.35
C ASN A 201 -14.58 -18.05 7.46
N TYR A 202 -15.01 -17.28 6.47
CA TYR A 202 -15.03 -15.82 6.55
C TYR A 202 -16.08 -15.33 7.54
N VAL A 203 -17.31 -15.84 7.44
CA VAL A 203 -18.42 -15.51 8.34
C VAL A 203 -18.10 -15.89 9.78
N ASP A 204 -17.53 -17.08 10.00
CA ASP A 204 -17.19 -17.61 11.34
C ASP A 204 -16.09 -16.80 12.03
N ASN A 205 -15.14 -16.25 11.26
CA ASN A 205 -14.03 -15.45 11.78
C ASN A 205 -14.23 -13.94 11.64
N PHE A 206 -15.37 -13.49 11.12
CA PHE A 206 -15.66 -12.09 10.97
C PHE A 206 -15.81 -11.45 12.35
N ASP A 207 -15.10 -10.35 12.58
CA ASP A 207 -15.16 -9.59 13.83
C ASP A 207 -15.62 -8.17 13.55
N SER A 208 -16.46 -7.63 14.45
CA SER A 208 -17.15 -6.34 14.27
C SER A 208 -16.21 -5.25 13.79
N VAL A 209 -16.57 -4.67 12.64
CA VAL A 209 -15.73 -3.70 11.94
C VAL A 209 -15.95 -2.27 12.45
N ASP A 210 -17.11 -1.94 13.01
CA ASP A 210 -17.45 -0.59 13.50
C ASP A 210 -16.47 -0.06 14.54
N SER A 211 -16.08 -0.93 15.48
CA SER A 211 -15.10 -0.60 16.51
C SER A 211 -13.72 -0.32 15.90
N LYS A 212 -13.34 -1.06 14.86
CA LYS A 212 -12.07 -0.89 14.14
C LYS A 212 -12.07 0.40 13.32
N ILE A 213 -13.18 0.70 12.62
CA ILE A 213 -13.36 1.96 11.89
C ILE A 213 -13.28 3.14 12.85
N THR A 214 -13.94 3.07 14.01
CA THR A 214 -13.89 4.12 15.04
C THR A 214 -12.46 4.33 15.56
N HIS A 215 -11.72 3.24 15.79
CA HIS A 215 -10.31 3.30 16.16
C HIS A 215 -9.46 4.00 15.08
N LEU A 216 -9.62 3.62 13.80
CA LEU A 216 -8.94 4.28 12.68
C LEU A 216 -9.28 5.76 12.56
N LYS A 217 -10.58 6.12 12.68
CA LYS A 217 -11.04 7.52 12.66
C LYS A 217 -10.34 8.33 13.75
N THR A 218 -10.19 7.77 14.95
CA THR A 218 -9.50 8.40 16.07
C THR A 218 -8.00 8.58 15.80
N GLU A 219 -7.32 7.54 15.32
CA GLU A 219 -5.90 7.58 14.94
C GLU A 219 -5.62 8.58 13.82
N MET A 220 -6.46 8.60 12.79
CA MET A 220 -6.38 9.56 11.69
C MET A 220 -6.54 11.00 12.17
N GLN A 221 -7.45 11.26 13.11
CA GLN A 221 -7.59 12.58 13.72
C GLN A 221 -6.36 12.98 14.55
N LEU A 222 -5.80 12.03 15.29
CA LEU A 222 -4.57 12.24 16.06
C LEU A 222 -3.40 12.59 15.14
N HIS A 223 -3.26 11.91 14.01
CA HIS A 223 -2.26 12.22 12.98
C HIS A 223 -2.37 13.67 12.46
N VAL A 224 -3.60 14.12 12.18
CA VAL A 224 -3.86 15.49 11.73
C VAL A 224 -3.50 16.50 12.83
N LYS A 225 -3.92 16.25 14.08
CA LYS A 225 -3.65 17.14 15.23
C LYS A 225 -2.17 17.23 15.58
N GLU A 226 -1.43 16.13 15.48
CA GLU A 226 0.00 16.08 15.75
C GLU A 226 0.85 16.56 14.56
N GLY A 227 0.22 16.84 13.42
CA GLY A 227 0.93 17.22 12.19
C GLY A 227 1.78 16.10 11.61
N LYS A 228 1.45 14.83 11.92
CA LYS A 228 2.06 13.61 11.36
C LYS A 228 1.47 13.28 9.99
N LEU A 229 1.50 14.26 9.10
CA LEU A 229 1.08 14.13 7.71
C LEU A 229 2.30 14.28 6.81
N THR A 230 2.39 13.40 5.82
CA THR A 230 3.33 13.54 4.71
C THR A 230 2.90 14.71 3.81
N GLY A 231 3.81 15.19 2.97
CA GLY A 231 3.52 16.31 2.04
C GLY A 231 2.34 16.02 1.13
N GLY A 232 2.32 14.82 0.50
CA GLY A 232 1.23 14.41 -0.39
C GLY A 232 -0.12 14.24 0.34
N GLU A 233 -0.11 13.70 1.56
CA GLU A 233 -1.34 13.60 2.36
C GLU A 233 -1.89 14.97 2.75
N LYS A 234 -0.99 15.93 3.09
CA LYS A 234 -1.39 17.29 3.39
C LYS A 234 -2.05 17.95 2.18
N GLU A 235 -1.44 17.83 1.00
CA GLU A 235 -1.98 18.39 -0.25
C GLU A 235 -3.35 17.80 -0.56
N MET A 236 -3.50 16.48 -0.54
CA MET A 236 -4.77 15.80 -0.77
C MET A 236 -5.85 16.22 0.25
N LEU A 237 -5.49 16.34 1.53
CA LEU A 237 -6.43 16.77 2.57
C LEU A 237 -6.85 18.24 2.42
N LEU A 238 -5.92 19.11 2.00
CA LEU A 238 -6.22 20.51 1.72
C LEU A 238 -7.15 20.64 0.52
N GLU A 239 -6.90 19.88 -0.56
CA GLU A 239 -7.75 19.86 -1.75
C GLU A 239 -9.18 19.41 -1.40
N GLN A 240 -9.32 18.30 -0.65
CA GLN A 240 -10.64 17.82 -0.17
C GLN A 240 -11.36 18.85 0.71
N VAL A 241 -10.62 19.56 1.56
CA VAL A 241 -11.21 20.61 2.41
C VAL A 241 -11.60 21.82 1.59
N MET A 242 -10.79 22.24 0.62
CA MET A 242 -11.09 23.37 -0.26
C MET A 242 -12.32 23.09 -1.13
N GLU A 243 -12.41 21.91 -1.73
CA GLU A 243 -13.57 21.49 -2.53
C GLU A 243 -14.87 21.52 -1.70
N LYS A 244 -14.82 21.05 -0.44
CA LYS A 244 -16.00 21.10 0.45
C LYS A 244 -16.34 22.51 0.92
N ILE A 245 -15.35 23.39 1.11
CA ILE A 245 -15.59 24.81 1.41
C ILE A 245 -16.28 25.50 0.22
N GLU A 246 -15.84 25.20 -1.00
CA GLU A 246 -16.48 25.70 -2.22
C GLU A 246 -17.94 25.23 -2.35
N LYS A 247 -18.23 24.01 -1.87
CA LYS A 247 -19.61 23.48 -1.76
C LYS A 247 -20.42 24.06 -0.58
N GLY A 248 -19.88 25.03 0.16
CA GLY A 248 -20.62 25.82 1.15
C GLY A 248 -20.38 25.45 2.61
N ASP A 249 -19.47 24.53 2.91
CA ASP A 249 -19.27 24.02 4.27
C ASP A 249 -18.28 24.89 5.08
N SER A 250 -18.75 26.07 5.52
CA SER A 250 -17.97 27.09 6.26
C SER A 250 -17.30 26.58 7.55
N LYS A 251 -17.80 25.47 8.10
CA LYS A 251 -17.24 24.78 9.26
C LYS A 251 -15.81 24.28 8.99
N LEU A 252 -15.44 24.02 7.74
CA LEU A 252 -14.13 23.46 7.38
C LEU A 252 -13.00 24.49 7.32
N LEU A 253 -13.27 25.78 7.48
CA LEU A 253 -12.25 26.84 7.53
C LEU A 253 -11.22 26.61 8.64
N LYS A 254 -11.67 26.19 9.84
CA LYS A 254 -10.78 25.87 10.97
C LYS A 254 -9.88 24.66 10.67
N ARG A 255 -10.37 23.71 9.87
CA ARG A 255 -9.61 22.54 9.45
C ARG A 255 -8.56 22.92 8.41
N LYS A 256 -8.89 23.81 7.48
CA LYS A 256 -7.94 24.38 6.52
C LYS A 256 -6.77 25.06 7.24
N GLU A 257 -7.05 25.94 8.19
CA GLU A 257 -6.02 26.64 8.97
C GLU A 257 -5.10 25.67 9.72
N LEU A 258 -5.68 24.63 10.33
CA LEU A 258 -4.91 23.58 11.02
C LEU A 258 -4.00 22.82 10.04
N LEU A 259 -4.51 22.43 8.88
CA LEU A 259 -3.72 21.72 7.85
C LEU A 259 -2.62 22.61 7.26
N GLU A 260 -2.89 23.91 7.06
CA GLU A 260 -1.90 24.87 6.58
C GLU A 260 -0.75 25.03 7.58
N SER A 261 -1.06 25.05 8.89
CA SER A 261 -0.07 25.13 9.97
C SER A 261 0.83 23.88 10.08
N CYS A 262 0.36 22.73 9.60
CA CYS A 262 1.14 21.49 9.58
C CYS A 262 2.27 21.57 8.55
N LYS A 263 3.51 21.31 8.96
CA LYS A 263 4.68 21.42 8.07
C LYS A 263 4.75 20.36 6.95
N GLY A 264 3.94 19.29 7.02
CA GLY A 264 3.94 18.21 6.00
C GLY A 264 5.25 17.40 5.95
N ASN A 265 6.11 17.54 6.94
CA ASN A 265 7.46 16.95 6.95
C ASN A 265 7.52 15.60 7.67
N PHE A 266 6.38 14.95 7.88
CA PHE A 266 6.37 13.62 8.49
C PHE A 266 7.08 12.65 7.56
N LYS A 267 8.16 12.04 8.07
CA LYS A 267 8.89 10.99 7.39
C LYS A 267 8.62 9.68 8.10
N VAL A 268 8.10 8.71 7.35
CA VAL A 268 7.93 7.36 7.85
C VAL A 268 9.31 6.74 8.00
N GLU A 269 9.72 6.49 9.24
CA GLU A 269 10.97 5.81 9.52
C GLU A 269 10.82 4.29 9.32
N PHE A 270 11.91 3.61 8.99
CA PHE A 270 11.94 2.14 9.01
C PHE A 270 11.89 1.67 10.46
N ARG A 271 11.28 0.52 10.77
CA ARG A 271 11.28 0.01 12.15
C ARG A 271 12.68 -0.43 12.56
N ASN A 272 13.37 -1.14 11.67
CA ASN A 272 14.71 -1.67 11.91
C ASN A 272 15.82 -0.78 11.33
N VAL A 273 15.81 0.53 11.60
CA VAL A 273 16.84 1.47 11.11
C VAL A 273 18.26 1.00 11.47
N VAL A 274 18.46 0.50 12.69
CA VAL A 274 19.79 0.08 13.17
C VAL A 274 20.34 -1.09 12.36
N LEU A 275 19.50 -2.08 12.06
CA LEU A 275 19.88 -3.24 11.24
C LEU A 275 20.18 -2.83 9.81
N LEU A 276 19.29 -2.03 9.20
CA LEU A 276 19.47 -1.49 7.85
C LEU A 276 20.76 -0.66 7.73
N GLN A 277 21.03 0.18 8.73
CA GLN A 277 22.25 0.98 8.79
C GLN A 277 23.49 0.09 8.90
N LYS A 278 23.46 -0.95 9.73
CA LYS A 278 24.57 -1.89 9.88
C LYS A 278 24.87 -2.62 8.57
N ILE A 279 23.86 -3.17 7.91
CA ILE A 279 24.02 -3.84 6.61
C ILE A 279 24.57 -2.86 5.56
N CYS A 280 24.06 -1.62 5.53
CA CYS A 280 24.58 -0.58 4.63
C CYS A 280 26.04 -0.20 4.92
N ASP A 281 26.43 -0.12 6.19
CA ASP A 281 27.80 0.16 6.61
C ASP A 281 28.74 -0.99 6.21
N ASP A 282 28.33 -2.25 6.40
CA ASP A 282 29.09 -3.44 6.01
C ASP A 282 29.28 -3.50 4.48
N ILE A 283 28.22 -3.28 3.70
CA ILE A 283 28.31 -3.15 2.23
C ILE A 283 29.28 -2.02 1.82
N CYS A 284 29.22 -0.86 2.50
CA CYS A 284 30.13 0.25 2.22
C CYS A 284 31.59 -0.08 2.53
N VAL A 285 31.87 -0.92 3.53
CA VAL A 285 33.22 -1.39 3.82
C VAL A 285 33.72 -2.32 2.71
N ILE A 286 32.86 -3.22 2.20
CA ILE A 286 33.21 -4.13 1.10
C ILE A 286 33.45 -3.36 -0.21
N GLU A 287 32.57 -2.40 -0.57
CA GLU A 287 32.76 -1.53 -1.75
C GLU A 287 34.11 -0.78 -1.73
N LYS A 288 34.62 -0.45 -0.54
CA LYS A 288 35.94 0.19 -0.40
C LYS A 288 37.08 -0.78 -0.65
N ILE A 289 36.96 -2.02 -0.19
CA ILE A 289 37.93 -3.09 -0.47
C ILE A 289 37.99 -3.31 -1.98
N GLU A 290 36.85 -3.42 -2.66
CA GLU A 290 36.77 -3.54 -4.13
C GLU A 290 37.44 -2.35 -4.83
N ALA A 291 37.16 -1.12 -4.38
CA ALA A 291 37.73 0.09 -4.98
C ALA A 291 39.25 0.18 -4.79
N GLN A 292 39.78 -0.22 -3.63
CA GLN A 292 41.22 -0.25 -3.34
C GLN A 292 41.95 -1.40 -4.04
N ALA A 293 41.23 -2.49 -4.33
CA ALA A 293 41.75 -3.65 -5.03
C ALA A 293 41.90 -3.43 -6.55
N LYS A 294 41.30 -2.38 -7.12
CA LYS A 294 41.46 -2.05 -8.56
C LYS A 294 42.95 -1.79 -8.87
N GLY A 295 43.64 -2.81 -9.35
CA GLY A 295 45.07 -2.80 -9.69
C GLY A 295 46.00 -3.52 -8.72
N ARG A 296 45.50 -4.10 -7.62
CA ARG A 296 46.26 -4.92 -6.67
C ARG A 296 45.65 -6.32 -6.57
N LEU A 297 46.48 -7.36 -6.43
CA LEU A 297 45.97 -8.69 -6.08
C LEU A 297 45.27 -8.65 -4.71
N MET A 298 44.00 -9.04 -4.69
CA MET A 298 43.25 -9.22 -3.44
C MET A 298 43.80 -10.42 -2.68
N THR A 299 43.84 -10.29 -1.36
CA THR A 299 44.09 -11.43 -0.46
C THR A 299 42.87 -12.35 -0.45
N THR A 300 43.06 -13.63 -0.13
CA THR A 300 41.96 -14.61 -0.02
C THR A 300 40.86 -14.16 0.95
N LYS A 301 41.22 -13.43 2.01
CA LYS A 301 40.28 -12.83 2.97
C LYS A 301 39.46 -11.67 2.36
N GLU A 302 40.07 -10.86 1.51
CA GLU A 302 39.35 -9.79 0.79
C GLU A 302 38.39 -10.38 -0.24
N ILE A 303 38.81 -11.44 -0.96
CA ILE A 303 37.94 -12.17 -1.91
C ILE A 303 36.72 -12.76 -1.19
N GLY A 304 36.91 -13.40 -0.02
CA GLY A 304 35.81 -13.92 0.78
C GLY A 304 34.80 -12.84 1.19
N LYS A 305 35.28 -11.68 1.65
CA LYS A 305 34.40 -10.55 1.99
C LYS A 305 33.67 -9.94 0.79
N VAL A 306 34.28 -9.95 -0.38
CA VAL A 306 33.62 -9.50 -1.62
C VAL A 306 32.51 -10.48 -2.02
N ALA A 307 32.71 -11.79 -1.81
CA ALA A 307 31.65 -12.78 -2.03
C ALA A 307 30.47 -12.60 -1.05
N GLU A 308 30.72 -12.23 0.21
CA GLU A 308 29.67 -11.93 1.20
C GLU A 308 28.78 -10.72 0.83
N LYS A 309 29.19 -9.88 -0.12
CA LYS A 309 28.45 -8.69 -0.55
C LYS A 309 27.08 -9.03 -1.10
N GLU A 310 27.01 -10.05 -1.96
CA GLU A 310 25.77 -10.47 -2.62
C GLU A 310 24.74 -10.95 -1.58
N GLU A 311 25.19 -11.74 -0.59
CA GLU A 311 24.34 -12.16 0.52
C GLU A 311 23.85 -10.98 1.37
N LEU A 312 24.67 -9.95 1.59
CA LEU A 312 24.27 -8.76 2.34
C LEU A 312 23.29 -7.89 1.55
N GLU A 313 23.41 -7.83 0.23
CA GLU A 313 22.48 -7.12 -0.65
C GLU A 313 21.12 -7.84 -0.70
N GLU A 314 21.11 -9.17 -0.77
CA GLU A 314 19.88 -9.98 -0.68
C GLU A 314 19.20 -9.81 0.69
N LYS A 315 19.96 -9.93 1.79
CA LYS A 315 19.47 -9.68 3.15
C LYS A 315 18.92 -8.26 3.31
N LEU A 316 19.55 -7.26 2.66
CA LEU A 316 19.05 -5.89 2.68
C LEU A 316 17.68 -5.80 2.03
N GLU A 317 17.50 -6.38 0.84
CA GLU A 317 16.23 -6.36 0.13
C GLU A 317 15.13 -7.11 0.90
N GLU A 318 15.46 -8.27 1.47
CA GLU A 318 14.53 -9.05 2.29
C GLU A 318 14.03 -8.27 3.52
N VAL A 319 14.94 -7.58 4.22
CA VAL A 319 14.56 -6.73 5.37
C VAL A 319 13.70 -5.56 4.91
N LEU A 320 13.99 -4.97 3.75
CA LEU A 320 13.20 -3.86 3.21
C LEU A 320 11.78 -4.27 2.86
N GLU A 321 11.59 -5.41 2.19
CA GLU A 321 10.26 -5.88 1.84
C GLU A 321 9.43 -6.20 3.11
N LYS A 322 10.07 -6.71 4.16
CA LYS A 322 9.41 -6.91 5.48
C LYS A 322 9.00 -5.59 6.16
N GLU A 323 9.75 -4.53 5.90
CA GLU A 323 9.49 -3.17 6.41
C GLU A 323 8.40 -2.41 5.65
N ARG A 324 8.03 -2.88 4.47
CA ARG A 324 6.95 -2.30 3.66
C ARG A 324 5.61 -2.30 4.42
N GLY A 325 4.86 -1.21 4.31
CA GLY A 325 3.48 -1.14 4.78
C GLY A 325 2.57 -2.02 3.92
N TRP A 326 1.48 -2.54 4.49
CA TRP A 326 0.58 -3.42 3.75
C TRP A 326 -0.21 -2.68 2.67
N TRP A 327 -0.55 -1.42 2.93
CA TRP A 327 -1.29 -0.55 2.01
C TRP A 327 -0.42 0.62 1.51
N GLU A 328 0.91 0.46 1.57
CA GLU A 328 1.85 1.49 1.14
C GLU A 328 1.92 1.56 -0.39
N GLU A 329 1.63 2.75 -0.93
CA GLU A 329 1.72 3.03 -2.36
C GLU A 329 3.17 2.93 -2.86
N ASP A 330 3.35 2.40 -4.07
CA ASP A 330 4.69 2.18 -4.68
C ASP A 330 5.51 3.47 -4.78
N LEU A 331 4.87 4.62 -5.01
CA LEU A 331 5.54 5.92 -5.07
C LEU A 331 6.09 6.34 -3.70
N ILE A 332 5.29 6.16 -2.64
CA ILE A 332 5.69 6.46 -1.26
C ILE A 332 6.80 5.51 -0.84
N TRP A 333 6.65 4.22 -1.13
CA TRP A 333 7.65 3.20 -0.86
C TRP A 333 8.98 3.51 -1.54
N SER A 334 8.95 3.86 -2.83
CA SER A 334 10.16 4.22 -3.60
C SER A 334 10.86 5.45 -3.03
N SER A 335 10.08 6.46 -2.63
CA SER A 335 10.61 7.65 -1.95
C SER A 335 11.25 7.30 -0.62
N ARG A 336 10.62 6.43 0.18
CA ARG A 336 11.17 5.92 1.44
C ARG A 336 12.45 5.11 1.23
N LYS A 337 12.46 4.19 0.26
CA LYS A 337 13.63 3.38 -0.14
C LYS A 337 14.81 4.26 -0.57
N SER A 338 14.55 5.41 -1.20
CA SER A 338 15.61 6.36 -1.59
C SER A 338 16.42 6.89 -0.39
N THR A 339 15.83 6.93 0.81
CA THR A 339 16.52 7.38 2.03
C THR A 339 17.66 6.45 2.44
N ILE A 340 17.64 5.19 2.01
CA ILE A 340 18.69 4.20 2.27
C ILE A 340 19.99 4.60 1.57
N SER A 341 19.89 5.27 0.41
CA SER A 341 21.08 5.82 -0.27
C SER A 341 21.82 6.82 0.62
N THR A 342 21.13 7.49 1.53
CA THR A 342 21.75 8.42 2.50
C THR A 342 22.51 7.67 3.59
N PHE A 343 22.04 6.50 4.01
CA PHE A 343 22.78 5.62 4.92
C PHE A 343 24.10 5.16 4.28
N LYS A 344 24.06 4.73 3.01
CA LYS A 344 25.26 4.38 2.23
C LYS A 344 26.23 5.57 2.11
N LYS A 345 25.73 6.79 1.83
CA LYS A 345 26.57 8.01 1.76
C LYS A 345 27.26 8.33 3.09
N LYS A 346 26.55 8.20 4.22
CA LYS A 346 27.11 8.42 5.57
C LYS A 346 28.17 7.36 5.93
N GLY A 347 27.94 6.09 5.59
CA GLY A 347 28.92 5.01 5.76
C GLY A 347 30.22 5.30 4.99
N LYS A 348 30.11 5.77 3.74
CA LYS A 348 31.26 6.18 2.93
C LYS A 348 32.10 7.28 3.60
N GLN A 349 31.47 8.28 4.21
CA GLN A 349 32.16 9.37 4.92
C GLN A 349 32.81 8.91 6.24
N LYS A 350 32.19 8.01 7.00
CA LYS A 350 32.79 7.49 8.24
C LYS A 350 34.06 6.71 7.95
N ALA A 351 34.02 5.80 6.99
CA ALA A 351 35.17 4.97 6.69
C ALA A 351 36.32 5.70 5.95
N SER A 352 36.13 6.95 5.47
CA SER A 352 37.25 7.76 4.93
C SER A 352 37.99 8.54 6.01
N LYS A 353 37.35 8.86 7.15
CA LYS A 353 38.02 9.49 8.30
C LYS A 353 38.95 8.54 9.04
N THR A 354 38.64 7.25 9.08
CA THR A 354 39.46 6.28 9.83
C THR A 354 40.82 6.01 9.16
N SER A 355 40.96 6.20 7.85
CA SER A 355 42.23 5.94 7.13
C SER A 355 43.22 7.11 7.11
N SER A 356 42.83 8.32 7.55
CA SER A 356 43.69 9.51 7.50
C SER A 356 44.39 9.86 8.82
N SER A 357 44.10 9.18 9.93
CA SER A 357 44.71 9.45 11.24
C SER A 357 46.01 8.67 11.53
N ALA A 358 46.41 7.72 10.68
CA ALA A 358 47.60 6.88 10.92
C ALA A 358 48.91 7.40 10.29
N LYS A 359 48.95 8.62 9.72
CA LYS A 359 50.13 9.12 8.99
C LYS A 359 50.47 10.57 9.33
N LYS A 360 50.79 10.85 10.60
CA LYS A 360 51.53 12.05 11.03
C LYS A 360 52.25 11.84 12.36
N SER A 361 53.29 11.00 12.35
CA SER A 361 54.37 11.07 13.35
C SER A 361 55.69 10.59 12.74
N ALA A 362 56.26 11.42 11.86
CA ALA A 362 57.65 11.29 11.45
C ALA A 362 58.24 12.70 11.31
N GLY A 363 59.18 13.04 12.20
CA GLY A 363 60.12 14.12 11.98
C GLY A 363 60.10 15.28 12.97
N ASN A 364 60.53 15.06 14.23
CA ASN A 364 61.57 15.95 14.78
C ASN A 364 62.37 15.25 15.89
N LYS A 365 63.64 14.97 15.59
CA LYS A 365 64.63 14.46 16.56
C LYS A 365 65.23 15.66 17.32
N LYS A 366 65.21 15.60 18.65
CA LYS A 366 66.28 16.12 19.52
C LYS A 366 66.62 15.05 20.57
N PRO A 367 67.91 14.89 20.95
CA PRO A 367 68.34 13.74 21.74
C PRO A 367 68.28 13.97 23.26
N ALA A 368 68.12 12.83 23.95
CA ALA A 368 68.64 12.46 25.26
C ALA A 368 68.15 13.19 26.53
N ALA A 369 67.39 12.47 27.36
CA ALA A 369 67.71 12.28 28.78
C ALA A 369 67.07 10.99 29.31
N LYS A 370 67.82 10.31 30.18
CA LYS A 370 67.63 8.97 30.72
C LYS A 370 66.46 8.85 31.69
N SER A 371 65.82 7.68 31.77
CA SER A 371 65.52 6.90 32.99
C SER A 371 64.45 5.86 32.64
N ALA A 372 64.82 4.58 32.64
CA ALA A 372 64.68 3.64 33.75
C ALA A 372 63.40 2.81 33.61
N THR A 373 63.66 1.54 33.34
CA THR A 373 62.76 0.39 33.27
C THR A 373 61.99 0.21 34.58
N SER A 374 60.67 0.04 34.51
CA SER A 374 59.89 -0.58 35.59
C SER A 374 58.71 -1.33 35.00
N TRP A 375 58.80 -2.66 35.11
CA TRP A 375 57.68 -3.60 34.96
C TRP A 375 56.64 -3.35 36.05
N VAL A 376 55.35 -3.46 35.72
CA VAL A 376 54.27 -3.62 36.70
C VAL A 376 53.29 -4.68 36.21
N THR A 377 53.16 -5.74 37.01
CA THR A 377 52.21 -6.85 36.92
C THR A 377 50.83 -6.48 37.50
N PRO A 378 49.77 -7.25 37.19
CA PRO A 378 48.38 -6.89 37.49
C PRO A 378 47.98 -7.30 38.91
N GLY A 379 47.18 -6.49 39.60
CA GLY A 379 46.67 -6.87 40.91
C GLY A 379 45.62 -5.94 41.53
N VAL A 380 44.42 -6.51 41.66
CA VAL A 380 43.50 -6.36 42.81
C VAL A 380 42.73 -5.06 42.94
N GLY A 381 41.41 -5.22 42.96
CA GLY A 381 40.44 -4.14 43.01
C GLY A 381 40.12 -3.64 44.42
N LYS A 382 39.29 -2.59 44.44
CA LYS A 382 38.44 -2.26 45.58
C LYS A 382 37.20 -1.52 45.10
N LYS A 383 36.06 -2.19 45.27
CA LYS A 383 34.74 -1.56 45.35
C LYS A 383 34.75 -0.60 46.55
N ASN A 384 34.14 0.57 46.41
CA ASN A 384 33.36 1.10 47.52
C ASN A 384 32.10 1.82 47.01
N PHE A 385 31.01 1.40 47.63
CA PHE A 385 29.64 1.90 47.52
C PHE A 385 29.56 3.35 48.01
N GLY A 386 28.95 4.21 47.21
CA GLY A 386 28.54 5.55 47.62
C GLY A 386 27.04 5.71 47.40
N VAL A 387 26.28 5.50 48.47
CA VAL A 387 24.84 5.77 48.58
C VAL A 387 24.64 7.29 48.59
N GLY A 388 23.85 7.81 47.66
CA GLY A 388 23.46 9.22 47.59
C GLY A 388 21.99 9.35 47.25
N ARG A 389 21.23 9.83 48.23
CA ARG A 389 19.77 9.91 48.35
C ARG A 389 19.30 11.33 48.02
N GLY A 390 18.20 11.47 47.28
CA GLY A 390 17.43 12.73 47.11
C GLY A 390 16.44 12.54 45.94
N VAL A 391 15.12 12.37 46.10
CA VAL A 391 14.06 13.13 46.82
C VAL A 391 13.82 14.53 46.25
N GLY A 392 12.64 14.69 45.63
CA GLY A 392 12.01 15.95 45.20
C GLY A 392 11.77 15.97 43.69
N GLY A 393 10.57 16.18 43.14
CA GLY A 393 9.27 16.49 43.70
C GLY A 393 8.22 16.40 42.58
N ALA A 394 6.99 16.11 42.97
CA ALA A 394 5.84 15.89 42.10
C ALA A 394 5.39 17.18 41.40
N GLY A 395 5.05 17.05 40.11
CA GLY A 395 4.33 18.05 39.32
C GLY A 395 3.27 17.34 38.49
N VAL A 396 2.13 17.02 39.11
CA VAL A 396 0.95 16.46 38.45
C VAL A 396 0.32 17.56 37.59
N LYS A 397 0.48 17.49 36.26
CA LYS A 397 -0.30 18.30 35.32
C LYS A 397 -1.60 17.57 34.99
N LYS A 398 -2.69 18.23 35.35
CA LYS A 398 -4.08 17.90 35.09
C LYS A 398 -4.31 17.72 33.57
N GLN A 399 -4.72 16.53 33.19
CA GLN A 399 -5.06 16.17 31.81
C GLN A 399 -6.49 16.63 31.53
N GLU A 400 -6.66 17.66 30.71
CA GLU A 400 -7.98 18.07 30.20
C GLU A 400 -8.43 17.06 29.14
N LYS A 401 -9.68 16.59 29.26
CA LYS A 401 -10.32 15.65 28.32
C LYS A 401 -10.58 16.37 26.98
N PRO A 402 -10.06 15.88 25.83
CA PRO A 402 -10.42 16.43 24.53
C PRO A 402 -11.57 15.59 23.94
N GLY A 403 -12.78 15.73 24.48
CA GLY A 403 -13.94 14.97 24.02
C GLY A 403 -15.20 15.81 24.04
N GLY A 404 -15.43 16.62 23.00
CA GLY A 404 -16.69 17.34 22.88
C GLY A 404 -16.89 18.07 21.56
N LEU A 405 -15.93 18.88 21.13
CA LEU A 405 -16.16 19.79 19.99
C LEU A 405 -15.74 19.25 18.61
N PHE A 406 -14.90 18.21 18.56
CA PHE A 406 -14.45 17.64 17.28
C PHE A 406 -15.30 16.46 16.80
N ALA A 407 -15.92 15.70 17.72
CA ALA A 407 -16.80 14.58 17.37
C ALA A 407 -18.06 15.04 16.63
N ALA A 408 -18.66 16.16 17.08
CA ALA A 408 -19.87 16.74 16.45
C ALA A 408 -19.65 17.34 15.05
N MET A 409 -18.40 17.41 14.56
CA MET A 409 -18.04 18.06 13.30
C MET A 409 -17.69 17.06 12.19
N MET A 410 -17.56 15.77 12.53
CA MET A 410 -17.39 14.68 11.55
C MET A 410 -18.60 13.77 11.44
N ASP A 411 -19.52 13.81 12.40
CA ASP A 411 -20.79 13.05 12.33
C ASP A 411 -21.79 13.63 11.30
N SER A 412 -21.53 14.83 10.77
CA SER A 412 -22.30 15.41 9.66
C SER A 412 -21.71 15.10 8.28
N SER A 413 -20.76 14.17 8.18
CA SER A 413 -20.05 13.87 6.91
C SER A 413 -20.43 12.52 6.28
N ASP A 414 -21.46 11.83 6.78
CA ASP A 414 -21.89 10.52 6.24
C ASP A 414 -23.43 10.32 6.21
N SER A 415 -24.22 11.39 6.24
CA SER A 415 -25.67 11.30 6.14
C SER A 415 -26.19 12.17 5.00
N ASP A 416 -25.82 11.81 3.77
CA ASP A 416 -26.55 12.17 2.55
C ASP A 416 -26.72 10.89 1.72
N SER A 417 -27.81 10.20 1.99
CA SER A 417 -28.42 9.21 1.09
C SER A 417 -29.92 9.50 1.10
N ASP A 418 -30.33 10.38 0.19
CA ASP A 418 -31.62 10.37 -0.48
C ASP A 418 -31.36 10.62 -1.97
#